data_AF-A0A6A5GRG7-F1
#
_entry.id   AF-A0A6A5GRG7-F1
#
_cell.length_a   1.000
_cell.length_b   1.000
_cell.length_c   1.000
_cell.angle_alpha   90.00
_cell.angle_beta   90.00
_cell.angle_gamma   90.00
#
_symmetry.space_group_name_H-M   'P 1'
#
loop_
_entity.id
_entity.type
_entity.pdbx_description
1 polymer ?
#
loop_
_entity_poly.entity_id
_entity_poly.type
_entity_poly.pdbx_seq_one_letter_code
_entity_poly.pdbx_strand_id
1 'polypeptide(L)'
;MKRNNKDDILPSQIVASFSKESDGYLKYRTNFKPAYKHFLTCVGLESSDFKQDRSPSEFRCNRLFQSLSALYSLNYQEDSKKFLDEIRPLFESAIATEYEFHKNMKAKLQVINSFFANEFEVKKKEFDDLGPVLEKLQANRPAEPEQIQQLDKVMARFTDLQRKLKDMIREGLAAIQAQHLKVIRECTELYQRQNEQWSRTFAPFAKFKPDVTIKPRKDKEKEHDKASKLSVDDKDGK
;
A
#
# COMPACT_ATOMS: atom_id res chain seq x y z
N MET A 1 -23.99 33.74 49.08
CA MET A 1 -24.62 32.78 48.15
C MET A 1 -23.54 32.08 47.33
N LYS A 2 -23.19 30.84 47.69
CA LYS A 2 -22.29 30.00 46.89
C LYS A 2 -23.10 29.49 45.69
N ARG A 3 -22.77 29.94 44.48
CA ARG A 3 -23.30 29.32 43.26
C ARG A 3 -22.75 27.90 43.20
N ASN A 4 -23.63 26.92 43.15
CA ASN A 4 -23.28 25.53 42.92
C ASN A 4 -22.54 25.42 41.58
N ASN A 5 -21.30 24.95 41.62
CA ASN A 5 -20.53 24.47 40.46
C ASN A 5 -21.17 23.18 39.95
N LYS A 6 -22.37 23.26 39.38
CA LYS A 6 -22.94 22.18 38.58
C LYS A 6 -22.31 22.27 37.19
N ASP A 7 -21.50 21.26 36.88
CA ASP A 7 -21.30 20.74 35.53
C ASP A 7 -20.56 21.61 34.51
N ASP A 8 -19.60 22.45 34.93
CA ASP A 8 -18.62 22.99 33.98
C ASP A 8 -17.63 21.87 33.60
N ILE A 9 -17.93 21.17 32.50
CA ILE A 9 -17.03 20.17 31.93
C ILE A 9 -15.77 20.89 31.47
N LEU A 10 -14.66 20.58 32.15
CA LEU A 10 -13.37 21.17 31.84
C LEU A 10 -12.87 20.71 30.45
N PRO A 11 -12.23 21.57 29.64
CA PRO A 11 -11.62 21.18 28.37
C PRO A 11 -10.75 19.91 28.45
N SER A 12 -9.99 19.71 29.52
CA SER A 12 -9.22 18.48 29.76
C SER A 12 -10.09 17.24 29.94
N GLN A 13 -11.28 17.37 30.54
CA GLN A 13 -12.24 16.26 30.66
C GLN A 13 -12.83 15.91 29.29
N ILE A 14 -13.06 16.92 28.43
CA ILE A 14 -13.48 16.71 27.03
C ILE A 14 -12.39 15.96 26.26
N VAL A 15 -11.13 16.38 26.39
CA VAL A 15 -9.96 15.72 25.77
C VAL A 15 -9.80 14.28 26.26
N ALA A 16 -9.92 14.06 27.58
CA ALA A 16 -9.81 12.73 28.18
C ALA A 16 -10.95 11.80 27.74
N SER A 17 -12.17 12.32 27.68
CA SER A 17 -13.35 11.58 27.20
C SER A 17 -13.17 11.16 25.74
N PHE A 18 -12.77 12.09 24.87
CA PHE A 18 -12.50 11.78 23.47
C PHE A 18 -11.33 10.81 23.30
N SER A 19 -10.29 10.91 24.13
CA SER A 19 -9.16 9.96 24.11
C SER A 19 -9.62 8.53 24.43
N LYS A 20 -10.55 8.35 25.37
CA LYS A 20 -11.14 7.04 25.67
C LYS A 20 -12.01 6.53 24.52
N GLU A 21 -12.84 7.41 23.95
CA GLU A 21 -13.73 7.10 22.83
C GLU A 21 -12.94 6.68 21.57
N SER A 22 -11.82 7.33 21.30
CA SER A 22 -10.98 7.09 20.13
C SER A 22 -9.90 6.02 20.30
N ASP A 23 -9.72 5.43 21.49
CA ASP A 23 -8.66 4.46 21.78
C ASP A 23 -8.72 3.24 20.84
N GLY A 24 -9.90 2.66 20.64
CA GLY A 24 -10.09 1.54 19.73
C GLY A 24 -9.73 1.89 18.28
N TYR A 25 -10.11 3.11 17.84
CA TYR A 25 -9.78 3.62 16.51
C TYR A 25 -8.27 3.78 16.33
N LEU A 26 -7.58 4.37 17.32
CA LEU A 26 -6.13 4.53 17.32
C LEU A 26 -5.38 3.20 17.32
N LYS A 27 -5.78 2.26 18.18
CA LYS A 27 -5.21 0.91 18.24
C LYS A 27 -5.34 0.20 16.90
N TYR A 28 -6.54 0.24 16.31
CA TYR A 28 -6.77 -0.37 15.00
C TYR A 28 -5.88 0.28 13.93
N ARG A 29 -5.83 1.61 13.88
CA ARG A 29 -5.00 2.33 12.92
C ARG A 29 -3.52 1.95 13.03
N THR A 30 -2.96 1.95 14.23
CA THR A 30 -1.56 1.59 14.49
C THR A 30 -1.27 0.14 14.11
N ASN A 31 -2.13 -0.79 14.50
CA ASN A 31 -1.92 -2.21 14.28
C ASN A 31 -2.17 -2.65 12.83
N PHE A 32 -3.10 -1.99 12.14
CA PHE A 32 -3.47 -2.35 10.77
C PHE A 32 -2.56 -1.73 9.71
N LYS A 33 -1.93 -0.58 9.99
CA LYS A 33 -1.06 0.11 9.02
C LYS A 33 0.08 -0.76 8.45
N PRO A 34 0.81 -1.56 9.24
CA PRO A 34 1.82 -2.48 8.71
C PRO A 34 1.21 -3.56 7.80
N ALA A 35 0.08 -4.14 8.21
CA ALA A 35 -0.62 -5.15 7.42
C ALA A 35 -1.13 -4.59 6.09
N TYR A 36 -1.69 -3.38 6.10
CA TYR A 36 -2.10 -2.69 4.87
C TYR A 36 -0.92 -2.41 3.94
N LYS A 37 0.22 -1.93 4.48
CA LYS A 37 1.44 -1.72 3.68
C LYS A 37 1.91 -3.02 3.03
N HIS A 38 1.92 -4.12 3.78
CA HIS A 38 2.28 -5.43 3.24
C HIS A 38 1.31 -5.89 2.15
N PHE A 39 0.00 -5.74 2.39
CA PHE A 39 -1.04 -6.09 1.44
C PHE A 39 -0.88 -5.35 0.10
N LEU A 40 -0.56 -4.05 0.14
CA LEU A 40 -0.28 -3.28 -1.08
C LEU A 40 0.81 -3.94 -1.92
N THR A 41 1.94 -4.30 -1.30
CA THR A 41 3.04 -4.97 -2.00
C THR A 41 2.61 -6.32 -2.59
N CYS A 42 1.83 -7.13 -1.85
CA CYS A 42 1.34 -8.42 -2.35
C CYS A 42 0.49 -8.28 -3.61
N VAL A 43 -0.34 -7.24 -3.69
CA VAL A 43 -1.17 -6.99 -4.87
C VAL A 43 -0.47 -6.15 -5.94
N GLY A 44 0.81 -5.82 -5.76
CA GLY A 44 1.60 -5.06 -6.72
C GLY A 44 1.31 -3.56 -6.74
N LEU A 45 0.78 -3.01 -5.66
CA LEU A 45 0.59 -1.57 -5.42
C LEU A 45 1.59 -1.03 -4.39
N GLU A 46 1.76 0.29 -4.41
CA GLU A 46 2.63 1.06 -3.54
C GLU A 46 1.91 2.33 -3.06
N SER A 47 2.40 2.94 -1.97
CA SER A 47 1.78 4.18 -1.45
C SER A 47 1.87 5.37 -2.43
N SER A 48 2.87 5.38 -3.31
CA SER A 48 3.06 6.35 -4.38
C SER A 48 1.93 6.32 -5.40
N ASP A 49 1.34 5.14 -5.65
CA ASP A 49 0.28 4.97 -6.66
C ASP A 49 -0.98 5.76 -6.31
N PHE A 50 -1.19 6.13 -5.06
CA PHE A 50 -2.32 6.96 -4.64
C PHE A 50 -2.08 8.48 -4.84
N LYS A 51 -0.84 8.87 -5.17
CA LYS A 51 -0.47 10.27 -5.45
C LYS A 51 -0.35 10.53 -6.95
N GLN A 52 0.11 9.53 -7.69
CA GLN A 52 0.35 9.61 -9.12
C GLN A 52 0.01 8.29 -9.79
N ASP A 53 -0.50 8.35 -11.02
CA ASP A 53 -0.71 7.14 -11.82
C ASP A 53 0.63 6.61 -12.37
N ARG A 54 0.76 5.28 -12.39
CA ARG A 54 1.88 4.61 -13.03
C ARG A 54 1.86 4.82 -14.54
N SER A 55 3.04 5.02 -15.09
CA SER A 55 3.27 4.95 -16.52
C SER A 55 3.07 3.53 -17.05
N PRO A 56 2.64 3.35 -18.31
CA PRO A 56 2.51 2.03 -18.93
C PRO A 56 3.79 1.18 -18.85
N SER A 57 4.98 1.80 -18.78
CA SER A 57 6.26 1.10 -18.74
C SER A 57 6.56 0.40 -17.42
N GLU A 58 5.87 0.77 -16.33
CA GLU A 58 6.11 0.21 -14.99
C GLU A 58 5.41 -1.13 -14.77
N PHE A 59 4.42 -1.47 -15.61
CA PHE A 59 3.67 -2.71 -15.54
C PHE A 59 4.52 -3.93 -15.89
N ARG A 60 4.24 -5.06 -15.22
CA ARG A 60 5.06 -6.28 -15.30
C ARG A 60 5.04 -6.87 -16.69
N CYS A 61 3.88 -6.94 -17.33
CA CYS A 61 3.76 -7.46 -18.68
C CYS A 61 4.52 -6.59 -19.69
N ASN A 62 4.52 -5.27 -19.52
CA ASN A 62 5.26 -4.39 -20.43
C ASN A 62 6.78 -4.54 -20.25
N ARG A 63 7.27 -4.58 -19.01
CA ARG A 63 8.69 -4.84 -18.73
C ARG A 63 9.14 -6.18 -19.30
N LEU A 64 8.34 -7.23 -19.13
CA LEU A 64 8.62 -8.55 -19.67
C LEU A 64 8.70 -8.52 -21.20
N PHE A 65 7.75 -7.85 -21.87
CA PHE A 65 7.77 -7.70 -23.33
C PHE A 65 9.02 -6.98 -23.82
N GLN A 66 9.41 -5.89 -23.18
CA GLN A 66 10.62 -5.13 -23.52
C GLN A 66 11.89 -5.98 -23.35
N SER A 67 12.02 -6.69 -22.23
CA SER A 67 13.16 -7.58 -22.00
C SER A 67 13.25 -8.71 -23.02
N LEU A 68 12.12 -9.35 -23.33
CA LEU A 68 12.07 -10.42 -24.33
C LEU A 68 12.39 -9.90 -25.74
N SER A 69 11.85 -8.72 -26.08
CA SER A 69 12.11 -8.06 -27.36
C SER A 69 13.59 -7.73 -27.54
N ALA A 70 14.24 -7.18 -26.51
CA ALA A 70 15.67 -6.89 -26.52
C ALA A 70 16.51 -8.17 -26.71
N LEU A 71 16.18 -9.24 -25.98
CA LEU A 71 16.91 -10.50 -26.04
C LEU A 71 16.84 -11.16 -27.43
N TYR A 72 15.67 -11.15 -28.08
CA TYR A 72 15.53 -11.74 -29.41
C TYR A 72 16.11 -10.86 -30.52
N SER A 73 15.99 -9.53 -30.40
CA SER A 73 16.54 -8.59 -31.39
C SER A 73 18.07 -8.64 -31.43
N LEU A 74 18.72 -8.90 -30.30
CA LEU A 74 20.19 -9.01 -30.22
C LEU A 74 20.74 -10.34 -30.76
N ASN A 75 19.95 -11.43 -30.70
CA ASN A 75 20.45 -12.78 -30.94
C ASN A 75 19.95 -13.42 -32.25
N TYR A 76 18.88 -12.93 -32.88
CA TYR A 76 18.22 -13.60 -34.02
C TYR A 76 17.59 -12.62 -35.03
N GLN A 77 18.38 -11.91 -35.85
CA GLN A 77 17.85 -10.77 -36.63
C GLN A 77 16.69 -11.06 -37.60
N GLU A 78 16.65 -12.19 -38.33
CA GLU A 78 15.54 -12.48 -39.26
C GLU A 78 14.36 -13.22 -38.61
N ASP A 79 14.62 -14.18 -37.73
CA ASP A 79 13.59 -14.96 -37.03
C ASP A 79 12.95 -14.20 -35.85
N SER A 80 13.65 -13.21 -35.29
CA SER A 80 13.13 -12.37 -34.21
C SER A 80 11.88 -11.60 -34.62
N LYS A 81 11.81 -11.09 -35.86
CA LYS A 81 10.65 -10.29 -36.28
C LYS A 81 9.37 -11.12 -36.30
N LYS A 82 9.42 -12.34 -36.84
CA LYS A 82 8.26 -13.26 -36.87
C LYS A 82 7.82 -13.64 -35.46
N PHE A 83 8.77 -14.00 -34.60
CA PHE A 83 8.47 -14.34 -33.21
C PHE A 83 7.87 -13.15 -32.44
N LEU A 84 8.44 -11.96 -32.58
CA LEU A 84 7.95 -10.75 -31.92
C LEU A 84 6.56 -10.34 -32.40
N ASP A 85 6.27 -10.49 -33.70
CA ASP A 85 4.94 -10.22 -34.24
C ASP A 85 3.89 -11.25 -33.76
N GLU A 86 4.30 -12.48 -33.48
CA GLU A 86 3.42 -13.53 -32.95
C GLU A 86 3.07 -13.31 -31.47
N ILE A 87 4.04 -12.91 -30.64
CA ILE A 87 3.81 -12.74 -29.19
C ILE A 87 3.24 -11.36 -28.82
N ARG A 88 3.48 -10.33 -29.63
CA ARG A 88 3.04 -8.95 -29.36
C ARG A 88 1.56 -8.84 -29.02
N PRO A 89 0.60 -9.40 -29.77
CA PRO A 89 -0.82 -9.27 -29.44
C PRO A 89 -1.17 -9.90 -28.08
N LEU A 90 -0.46 -10.96 -27.66
CA LEU A 90 -0.66 -11.57 -26.33
C LEU A 90 -0.18 -10.62 -25.22
N PHE A 91 0.96 -9.97 -25.42
CA PHE A 91 1.48 -8.97 -24.48
C PHE A 91 0.63 -7.70 -24.43
N GLU A 92 0.18 -7.17 -25.57
CA GLU A 92 -0.70 -6.00 -25.63
C GLU A 92 -2.00 -6.24 -24.84
N SER A 93 -2.61 -7.41 -25.04
CA SER A 93 -3.80 -7.84 -24.28
C SER A 93 -3.51 -7.97 -22.77
N ALA A 94 -2.38 -8.59 -22.41
CA ALA A 94 -1.98 -8.77 -21.01
C ALA A 94 -1.67 -7.42 -20.30
N ILE A 95 -1.05 -6.47 -21.01
CA ILE A 95 -0.73 -5.13 -20.51
C ILE A 95 -2.00 -4.32 -20.29
N ALA A 96 -2.91 -4.30 -21.27
CA ALA A 96 -4.20 -3.61 -21.14
C ALA A 96 -4.99 -4.14 -19.94
N THR A 97 -5.04 -5.47 -19.81
CA THR A 97 -5.65 -6.15 -18.67
C THR A 97 -4.99 -5.74 -17.34
N GLU A 98 -3.66 -5.83 -17.23
CA GLU A 98 -2.93 -5.46 -16.01
C GLU A 98 -3.22 -4.01 -15.59
N TYR A 99 -3.31 -3.11 -16.58
CA TYR A 99 -3.65 -1.71 -16.34
C TYR A 99 -5.07 -1.51 -15.77
N GLU A 100 -6.07 -2.22 -16.32
CA GLU A 100 -7.44 -2.17 -15.81
C GLU A 100 -7.55 -2.73 -14.38
N PHE A 101 -6.92 -3.88 -14.11
CA PHE A 101 -6.88 -4.46 -12.77
C PHE A 101 -6.21 -3.51 -11.77
N HIS A 102 -5.09 -2.90 -12.16
CA HIS A 102 -4.40 -1.92 -11.33
C HIS A 102 -5.32 -0.74 -10.98
N LYS A 103 -6.02 -0.16 -11.97
CA LYS A 103 -6.98 0.93 -11.74
C LYS A 103 -8.09 0.52 -10.78
N ASN A 104 -8.70 -0.65 -11.00
CA ASN A 104 -9.81 -1.14 -10.18
C ASN A 104 -9.36 -1.40 -8.73
N MET A 105 -8.19 -2.01 -8.56
CA MET A 105 -7.62 -2.29 -7.25
C MET A 105 -7.23 -1.01 -6.49
N LYS A 106 -6.60 -0.05 -7.18
CA LYS A 106 -6.32 1.29 -6.65
C LYS A 106 -7.61 1.98 -6.20
N ALA A 107 -8.65 1.98 -7.03
CA ALA A 107 -9.94 2.61 -6.72
C ALA A 107 -10.59 2.01 -5.47
N LYS A 108 -10.56 0.68 -5.32
CA LYS A 108 -11.10 0.00 -4.12
C LYS A 108 -10.28 0.30 -2.87
N LEU A 109 -8.95 0.24 -2.95
CA LEU A 109 -8.06 0.48 -1.81
C LEU A 109 -7.97 1.95 -1.41
N GLN A 110 -8.48 2.87 -2.24
CA GLN A 110 -8.58 4.29 -1.92
C GLN A 110 -9.30 4.52 -0.59
N VAL A 111 -10.31 3.71 -0.24
CA VAL A 111 -11.02 3.83 1.05
C VAL A 111 -10.06 3.64 2.23
N ILE A 112 -9.24 2.59 2.19
CA ILE A 112 -8.25 2.30 3.24
C ILE A 112 -7.11 3.33 3.20
N ASN A 113 -6.70 3.74 2.00
CA ASN A 113 -5.68 4.79 1.86
C ASN A 113 -6.16 6.11 2.45
N SER A 114 -7.40 6.52 2.18
CA SER A 114 -8.02 7.72 2.73
C SER A 114 -8.11 7.63 4.25
N PHE A 115 -8.46 6.47 4.81
CA PHE A 115 -8.41 6.25 6.26
C PHE A 115 -7.04 6.68 6.80
N PHE A 116 -5.92 6.20 6.25
CA PHE A 116 -4.57 6.57 6.70
C PHE A 116 -4.08 7.96 6.27
N ALA A 117 -4.57 8.51 5.16
CA ALA A 117 -4.22 9.84 4.69
C ALA A 117 -4.89 10.94 5.51
N ASN A 118 -6.04 10.65 6.12
CA ASN A 118 -6.70 11.59 7.00
C ASN A 118 -5.77 11.98 8.16
N GLU A 119 -5.60 13.28 8.40
CA GLU A 119 -4.68 13.85 9.39
C GLU A 119 -5.17 13.69 10.85
N PHE A 120 -5.73 12.53 11.19
CA PHE A 120 -6.32 12.26 12.51
C PHE A 120 -5.31 12.54 13.63
N GLU A 121 -4.09 12.03 13.51
CA GLU A 121 -3.04 12.19 14.53
C GLU A 121 -2.62 13.64 14.70
N VAL A 122 -2.54 14.40 13.61
CA VAL A 122 -2.19 15.84 13.65
C VAL A 122 -3.29 16.61 14.37
N LYS A 123 -4.56 16.39 13.99
CA LYS A 123 -5.71 17.04 14.62
C LYS A 123 -5.87 16.62 16.09
N LYS A 124 -5.59 15.36 16.41
CA LYS A 124 -5.64 14.83 17.77
C LYS A 124 -4.59 15.49 18.66
N LYS A 125 -3.35 15.58 18.17
CA LYS A 125 -2.27 16.25 18.89
C LYS A 125 -2.61 17.72 19.14
N GLU A 126 -3.08 18.44 18.11
CA GLU A 126 -3.50 19.83 18.28
C GLU A 126 -4.65 19.97 19.30
N PHE A 127 -5.62 19.06 19.27
CA PHE A 127 -6.72 19.03 20.23
C PHE A 127 -6.25 18.79 21.68
N ASP A 128 -5.28 17.88 21.86
CA ASP A 128 -4.66 17.59 23.15
C ASP A 128 -3.88 18.78 23.69
N ASP A 129 -3.15 19.49 22.82
CA ASP A 129 -2.36 20.67 23.17
C ASP A 129 -3.25 21.87 23.53
N LEU A 130 -4.41 22.03 22.87
CA LEU A 130 -5.32 23.16 23.10
C LEU A 130 -6.14 23.05 24.39
N GLY A 131 -6.41 21.85 24.90
CA GLY A 131 -7.19 21.65 26.13
C GLY A 131 -6.62 22.41 27.33
N PRO A 132 -5.34 22.19 27.71
CA PRO A 132 -4.69 22.91 28.82
C PRO A 132 -4.56 24.42 28.59
N VAL A 133 -4.41 24.85 27.33
CA VAL A 133 -4.33 26.28 26.98
C VAL A 133 -5.66 26.97 27.23
N LEU A 134 -6.77 26.35 26.79
CA LEU A 134 -8.11 26.86 26.99
C LEU A 134 -8.46 26.96 28.48
N GLU A 135 -8.08 25.95 29.28
CA GLU A 135 -8.28 25.97 30.74
C GLU A 135 -7.56 27.12 31.43
N LYS A 136 -6.29 27.37 31.06
CA LYS A 136 -5.51 28.49 31.62
C LYS A 136 -6.15 29.84 31.27
N LEU A 137 -6.59 30.01 30.03
CA LEU A 137 -7.28 31.22 29.60
C LEU A 137 -8.62 31.41 30.33
N GLN A 138 -9.39 30.35 30.53
CA GLN A 138 -10.64 30.40 31.29
C GLN A 138 -10.41 30.72 32.78
N ALA A 139 -9.38 30.14 33.39
CA ALA A 139 -9.03 30.37 34.79
C ALA A 139 -8.58 31.82 35.06
N ASN A 140 -7.86 32.42 34.10
CA ASN A 140 -7.34 33.79 34.22
C ASN A 140 -8.41 34.88 34.06
N ARG A 141 -9.65 34.53 33.66
CA ARG A 141 -10.78 35.46 33.47
C ARG A 141 -10.37 36.74 32.71
N PRO A 142 -10.03 36.63 31.42
CA PRO A 142 -9.51 37.75 30.65
C PRO A 142 -10.47 38.94 30.68
N ALA A 143 -9.95 40.09 31.08
CA ALA A 143 -10.69 41.35 31.19
C ALA A 143 -10.34 42.32 30.06
N GLU A 144 -9.20 42.11 29.38
CA GLU A 144 -8.79 42.93 28.25
C GLU A 144 -9.36 42.42 26.93
N PRO A 145 -9.79 43.31 26.01
CA PRO A 145 -10.39 42.93 24.72
C PRO A 145 -9.56 41.95 23.90
N GLU A 146 -8.22 42.12 23.90
CA GLU A 146 -7.30 41.25 23.16
C GLU A 146 -7.27 39.82 23.70
N GLN A 147 -7.30 39.67 25.03
CA GLN A 147 -7.30 38.38 25.69
C GLN A 147 -8.65 37.66 25.55
N ILE A 148 -9.75 38.42 25.49
CA ILE A 148 -11.09 37.89 25.19
C ILE A 148 -11.13 37.37 23.74
N GLN A 149 -10.62 38.13 22.77
CA GLN A 149 -10.52 37.65 21.38
C GLN A 149 -9.65 36.40 21.24
N GLN A 150 -8.56 36.32 22.01
CA GLN A 150 -7.71 35.13 22.04
C GLN A 150 -8.46 33.91 22.60
N LEU A 151 -9.21 34.09 23.70
CA LEU A 151 -10.05 33.04 24.28
C LEU A 151 -11.09 32.53 23.27
N ASP A 152 -11.80 33.44 22.60
CA ASP A 152 -12.81 33.08 21.59
C ASP A 152 -12.20 32.31 20.42
N LYS A 153 -11.02 32.73 19.95
CA LYS A 153 -10.30 32.05 18.87
C LYS A 153 -9.88 30.63 19.26
N VAL A 154 -9.31 30.47 20.45
CA VAL A 154 -8.87 29.16 20.97
C VAL A 154 -10.08 28.26 21.20
N MET A 155 -11.16 28.78 21.76
CA MET A 155 -12.40 28.04 21.99
C MET A 155 -13.03 27.58 20.67
N ALA A 156 -13.14 28.46 19.67
CA ALA A 156 -13.66 28.11 18.35
C ALA A 156 -12.83 27.01 17.68
N ARG A 157 -11.50 27.09 17.78
CA ARG A 157 -10.61 26.05 17.23
C ARG A 157 -10.76 24.73 17.97
N PHE A 158 -10.85 24.75 19.30
CA PHE A 158 -11.05 23.57 20.13
C PHE A 158 -12.36 22.85 19.78
N THR A 159 -13.47 23.58 19.67
CA THR A 159 -14.77 23.01 19.29
C THR A 159 -14.78 22.47 17.85
N ASP A 160 -14.13 23.16 16.91
CA ASP A 160 -14.00 22.70 15.53
C ASP A 160 -13.20 21.38 15.43
N LEU A 161 -12.08 21.29 16.15
CA LEU A 161 -11.27 20.07 16.21
C LEU A 161 -12.04 18.92 16.87
N GLN A 162 -12.74 19.17 17.97
CA GLN A 162 -13.58 18.16 18.62
C GLN A 162 -14.62 17.59 17.65
N ARG A 163 -15.33 18.47 16.93
CA ARG A 163 -16.32 18.06 15.92
C ARG A 163 -15.68 17.22 14.81
N LYS A 164 -14.59 17.72 14.21
CA LYS A 164 -13.89 17.01 13.13
C LYS A 164 -13.40 15.64 13.56
N LEU A 165 -12.79 15.55 14.75
CA LEU A 165 -12.30 14.30 15.30
C LEU A 165 -13.43 13.31 15.59
N LYS A 166 -14.57 13.79 16.10
CA LYS A 166 -15.78 12.97 16.29
C LYS A 166 -16.37 12.48 14.98
N ASP A 167 -16.47 13.35 13.98
CA ASP A 167 -16.96 12.97 12.65
C ASP A 167 -16.10 11.85 12.02
N MET A 168 -14.78 11.89 12.24
CA MET A 168 -13.86 10.87 11.74
C MET A 168 -14.02 9.50 12.39
N ILE A 169 -14.49 9.42 13.63
CA ILE A 169 -14.74 8.15 14.34
C ILE A 169 -16.22 7.74 14.34
N ARG A 170 -17.11 8.60 13.82
CA ARG A 170 -18.57 8.48 13.92
C ARG A 170 -19.15 7.19 13.35
N GLU A 171 -18.60 6.70 12.24
CA GLU A 171 -19.04 5.44 11.61
C GLU A 171 -18.83 4.23 12.53
N GLY A 172 -17.98 4.39 13.56
CA GLY A 172 -17.68 3.37 14.52
C GLY A 172 -16.62 2.39 14.01
N LEU A 173 -15.83 1.87 14.95
CA LEU A 173 -14.70 1.00 14.62
C LEU A 173 -15.13 -0.26 13.86
N ALA A 174 -16.23 -0.89 14.26
CA ALA A 174 -16.70 -2.13 13.66
C ALA A 174 -17.10 -1.96 12.17
N ALA A 175 -17.72 -0.84 11.82
CA ALA A 175 -18.10 -0.54 10.44
C ALA A 175 -16.87 -0.32 9.55
N ILE A 176 -15.89 0.46 10.04
CA ILE A 176 -14.62 0.70 9.37
C ILE A 176 -13.88 -0.61 9.13
N GLN A 177 -13.77 -1.47 10.16
CA GLN A 177 -13.14 -2.78 10.04
C GLN A 177 -13.85 -3.67 9.02
N ALA A 178 -15.18 -3.73 9.05
CA ALA A 178 -15.97 -4.49 8.08
C ALA A 178 -15.75 -3.99 6.64
N GLN A 179 -15.72 -2.67 6.44
CA GLN A 179 -15.46 -2.07 5.14
C GLN A 179 -14.04 -2.39 4.64
N HIS A 180 -13.03 -2.26 5.50
CA HIS A 180 -11.65 -2.60 5.14
C HIS A 180 -11.49 -4.08 4.78
N LEU A 181 -12.12 -4.98 5.55
CA LEU A 181 -12.11 -6.41 5.26
C LEU A 181 -12.81 -6.74 3.94
N LYS A 182 -13.95 -6.09 3.66
CA LYS A 182 -14.64 -6.22 2.38
C LYS A 182 -13.76 -5.80 1.21
N VAL A 183 -13.12 -4.63 1.31
CA VAL A 183 -12.21 -4.12 0.28
C VAL A 183 -11.03 -5.06 0.06
N ILE A 184 -10.42 -5.58 1.13
CA ILE A 184 -9.33 -6.56 1.03
C ILE A 184 -9.77 -7.81 0.27
N ARG A 185 -10.94 -8.38 0.62
CA ARG A 185 -11.47 -9.57 -0.06
C ARG A 185 -11.70 -9.32 -1.55
N GLU A 186 -12.36 -8.22 -1.89
CA GLU A 186 -12.60 -7.85 -3.28
C GLU A 186 -11.29 -7.68 -4.07
N CYS A 187 -10.25 -7.11 -3.45
CA CYS A 187 -8.94 -6.97 -4.08
C CYS A 187 -8.21 -8.31 -4.22
N THR A 188 -8.35 -9.22 -3.26
CA THR A 188 -7.82 -10.58 -3.38
C THR A 188 -8.48 -11.34 -4.53
N GLU A 189 -9.80 -11.23 -4.69
CA GLU A 189 -10.53 -11.82 -5.81
C GLU A 189 -10.09 -11.23 -7.16
N LEU A 190 -9.92 -9.90 -7.24
CA LEU A 190 -9.40 -9.24 -8.44
C LEU A 190 -7.99 -9.73 -8.79
N TYR A 191 -7.11 -9.83 -7.80
CA TYR A 191 -5.75 -10.32 -7.99
C TYR A 191 -5.73 -11.78 -8.48
N GLN A 192 -6.58 -12.65 -7.92
CA GLN A 192 -6.72 -14.04 -8.40
C GLN A 192 -7.20 -14.09 -9.85
N ARG A 193 -8.22 -13.29 -10.22
CA ARG A 193 -8.71 -13.20 -11.60
C ARG A 193 -7.64 -12.71 -12.56
N GLN A 194 -6.84 -11.72 -12.16
CA GLN A 194 -5.71 -11.23 -12.95
C GLN A 194 -4.71 -12.36 -13.23
N ASN A 195 -4.34 -13.13 -12.21
CA ASN A 195 -3.40 -14.25 -12.35
C ASN A 195 -3.96 -15.35 -13.27
N GLU A 196 -5.23 -15.73 -13.11
CA GLU A 196 -5.88 -16.69 -13.99
C GLU A 196 -5.92 -16.21 -15.44
N GLN A 197 -6.20 -14.92 -15.65
CA GLN A 197 -6.21 -14.33 -16.98
C GLN A 197 -4.81 -14.36 -17.60
N TRP A 198 -3.77 -14.02 -16.86
CA TRP A 198 -2.39 -14.18 -17.33
C TRP A 198 -2.06 -15.62 -17.71
N SER A 199 -2.44 -16.60 -16.89
CA SER A 199 -2.23 -18.02 -17.23
C SER A 199 -2.89 -18.39 -18.56
N ARG A 200 -4.08 -17.86 -18.86
CA ARG A 200 -4.78 -18.08 -20.14
C ARG A 200 -4.11 -17.34 -21.30
N THR A 201 -3.78 -16.06 -21.10
CA THR A 201 -3.15 -15.23 -22.13
C THR A 201 -1.80 -15.77 -22.56
N PHE A 202 -1.02 -16.32 -21.62
CA PHE A 202 0.31 -16.86 -21.90
C PHE A 202 0.32 -18.37 -22.17
N ALA A 203 -0.81 -19.09 -22.04
CA ALA A 203 -0.89 -20.52 -22.38
C ALA A 203 -0.40 -20.88 -23.80
N PRO A 204 -0.66 -20.07 -24.85
CA PRO A 204 -0.13 -20.34 -26.18
C PRO A 204 1.39 -20.43 -26.25
N PHE A 205 2.12 -19.82 -25.30
CA PHE A 205 3.58 -19.87 -25.30
C PHE A 205 4.13 -21.27 -25.08
N ALA A 206 3.35 -22.19 -24.49
CA ALA A 206 3.73 -23.59 -24.34
C ALA A 206 3.94 -24.31 -25.70
N LYS A 207 3.42 -23.74 -26.79
CA LYS A 207 3.59 -24.27 -28.15
C LYS A 207 4.94 -23.89 -28.77
N PHE A 208 5.59 -22.84 -28.26
CA PHE A 208 6.95 -22.51 -28.68
C PHE A 208 7.88 -23.57 -28.09
N LYS A 209 8.44 -24.42 -28.96
CA LYS A 209 9.54 -25.28 -28.54
C LYS A 209 10.70 -24.39 -28.11
N PRO A 210 11.33 -24.62 -26.96
CA PRO A 210 12.60 -23.99 -26.66
C PRO A 210 13.65 -24.56 -27.60
N ASP A 211 13.79 -24.00 -28.80
CA ASP A 211 14.95 -24.26 -29.68
C ASP A 211 16.21 -23.55 -29.18
N VAL A 212 16.21 -23.10 -27.92
CA VAL A 212 17.42 -22.73 -27.21
C VAL A 212 18.07 -24.01 -26.67
N THR A 213 18.55 -24.85 -27.57
CA THR A 213 19.75 -25.61 -27.23
C THR A 213 20.84 -24.57 -27.07
N ILE A 214 21.13 -24.19 -25.82
CA ILE A 214 22.40 -23.54 -25.50
C ILE A 214 23.45 -24.52 -25.97
N LYS A 215 24.00 -24.32 -27.18
CA LYS A 215 25.17 -25.08 -27.61
C LYS A 215 26.21 -24.83 -26.52
N PRO A 216 26.66 -25.86 -25.78
CA PRO A 216 27.72 -25.66 -24.81
C PRO A 216 28.88 -25.04 -25.57
N ARG A 217 29.41 -23.91 -25.07
CA ARG A 217 30.64 -23.32 -25.61
C ARG A 217 31.67 -24.45 -25.66
N LYS A 218 32.21 -24.72 -26.85
CA LYS A 218 33.27 -25.72 -27.12
C LYS A 218 34.60 -25.44 -26.41
N ASP A 219 34.65 -24.47 -25.50
CA ASP A 219 35.86 -24.08 -24.79
C ASP A 219 36.01 -24.71 -23.40
N LYS A 220 35.11 -25.64 -23.01
CA LYS A 220 35.21 -26.36 -21.73
C LYS A 220 35.65 -27.84 -21.85
N GLU A 221 36.15 -28.26 -23.00
CA GLU A 221 36.72 -29.62 -23.17
C GLU A 221 38.17 -29.76 -22.66
N LYS A 222 38.80 -28.72 -22.11
CA LYS A 222 40.19 -28.80 -21.62
C LYS A 222 40.41 -28.71 -20.11
N GLU A 223 39.37 -28.52 -19.30
CA GLU A 223 39.54 -28.46 -17.83
C GLU A 223 39.08 -29.71 -17.08
N HIS A 224 38.33 -30.62 -17.70
CA HIS A 224 37.81 -31.80 -17.01
C HIS A 224 38.80 -32.97 -16.88
N ASP A 225 39.93 -32.94 -17.61
CA ASP A 225 40.92 -34.03 -17.61
C ASP A 225 41.93 -33.98 -16.46
N LYS A 226 41.96 -32.91 -15.66
CA LYS A 226 42.84 -32.82 -14.47
C LYS A 226 42.14 -33.14 -13.15
N ALA A 227 40.80 -33.13 -13.10
CA ALA A 227 40.06 -33.43 -11.86
C ALA A 227 39.77 -34.93 -11.68
N SER A 228 39.89 -35.74 -12.73
CA SER A 228 39.55 -37.17 -12.72
C SER A 228 40.69 -38.09 -12.24
N LYS A 229 41.79 -37.55 -11.71
CA LYS A 229 42.98 -38.33 -11.26
C LYS A 229 43.20 -38.37 -9.74
N LEU A 230 42.21 -38.01 -8.93
CA LEU A 230 42.31 -38.06 -7.46
C LEU A 230 41.21 -38.90 -6.78
N SER A 231 40.63 -39.88 -7.47
CA SER A 231 39.64 -40.77 -6.85
C SER A 231 39.86 -42.25 -7.22
N VAL A 232 41.05 -42.77 -6.98
CA VAL A 232 41.24 -44.21 -6.78
C VAL A 232 42.30 -44.35 -5.70
N ASP A 233 41.84 -44.49 -4.45
CA ASP A 233 42.40 -45.37 -3.42
C ASP A 233 41.75 -44.97 -2.10
N ASP A 234 40.65 -45.65 -1.79
CA ASP A 234 40.32 -46.10 -0.43
C ASP A 234 38.98 -46.84 -0.47
N LYS A 235 39.06 -48.07 -0.96
CA LYS A 235 38.20 -49.16 -0.49
C LYS A 235 39.08 -50.36 -0.26
N ASP A 236 39.46 -50.56 1.00
CA ASP A 236 39.59 -51.90 1.54
C ASP A 236 38.99 -51.94 2.93
N GLY A 237 37.99 -52.81 3.07
CA GLY A 237 37.36 -53.13 4.33
C GLY A 237 38.06 -54.28 5.02
N LYS A 238 38.13 -54.20 6.35
CA LYS A 238 37.66 -55.23 7.28
C LYS A 238 37.45 -54.62 8.66
#